data_AF-A0A838MZL9-F1
#
_entry.id   AF-A0A838MZL9-F1
#
_cell.length_a   1.000
_cell.length_b   1.000
_cell.length_c   1.000
_cell.angle_alpha   90.00
_cell.angle_beta   90.00
_cell.angle_gamma   90.00
#
_symmetry.space_group_name_H-M   'P 1'
#
loop_
_entity.id
_entity.type
_entity.pdbx_description
1 polymer ?
#
loop_
_entity_poly.entity_id
_entity_poly.type
_entity_poly.pdbx_seq_one_letter_code
_entity_poly.pdbx_strand_id
1 'polypeptide(L)'
;MIDVRELERQAVNEPVSLAPYDPAWPRQFDVERARLAELAPEFLAIEHIGSTAIPGLAAKPIIDIIAAVPSMEVADVLVERLCANGYITSADFNRSLG
;
A
#
# COMPACT_ATOMS: atom_id res chain seq x y z
N MET A 1 15.26 20.17 -4.32
CA MET A 1 14.10 20.20 -5.23
C MET A 1 14.20 18.95 -6.07
N ILE A 2 13.39 17.92 -5.78
CA ILE A 2 13.44 16.66 -6.52
C ILE A 2 12.78 16.90 -7.87
N ASP A 3 13.45 16.55 -8.96
CA ASP A 3 12.89 16.68 -10.31
C ASP A 3 11.83 15.60 -10.51
N VAL A 4 10.57 16.00 -10.47
CA VAL A 4 9.40 15.14 -10.67
C VAL A 4 9.47 14.41 -12.01
N ARG A 5 10.11 15.01 -13.03
CA ARG A 5 10.26 14.39 -14.36
C ARG A 5 11.29 13.27 -14.38
N GLU A 6 12.25 13.28 -13.46
CA GLU A 6 13.23 12.21 -13.27
C GLU A 6 12.57 10.99 -12.61
N LEU A 7 11.74 11.24 -11.59
CA LEU A 7 10.92 10.21 -10.93
C LEU A 7 9.93 9.56 -11.91
N GLU A 8 9.27 10.37 -12.75
CA GLU A 8 8.36 9.87 -13.80
C GLU A 8 9.10 8.99 -14.82
N ARG A 9 10.31 9.38 -15.26
CA ARG A 9 11.11 8.58 -16.21
C ARG A 9 11.62 7.27 -15.63
N GLN A 10 11.96 7.24 -14.34
CA GLN A 10 12.36 6.02 -13.64
C GLN A 10 11.17 5.07 -13.43
N ALA A 11 9.98 5.59 -13.10
CA ALA A 11 8.76 4.80 -12.97
C ALA A 11 8.32 4.14 -14.31
N VAL A 12 8.58 4.78 -15.45
CA VAL A 12 8.21 4.27 -16.79
C VAL A 12 9.09 3.09 -17.26
N ASN A 13 10.29 2.92 -16.71
CA ASN A 13 11.24 1.88 -17.15
C ASN A 13 11.41 0.72 -16.14
N GLU A 14 10.65 0.68 -15.04
CA GLU A 14 10.63 -0.48 -14.16
C GLU A 14 9.99 -1.67 -14.92
N PRO A 15 10.66 -2.83 -15.05
CA PRO A 15 10.06 -3.98 -15.70
C PRO A 15 8.83 -4.45 -14.91
N VAL A 16 7.64 -4.10 -15.39
CA VAL A 16 6.36 -4.54 -14.80
C VAL A 16 6.10 -5.99 -15.18
N SER A 17 6.40 -6.91 -14.26
CA SER A 17 5.98 -8.31 -14.38
C SER A 17 4.58 -8.47 -13.79
N LEU A 18 3.61 -8.84 -14.63
CA LEU A 18 2.26 -9.19 -14.20
C LEU A 18 2.17 -10.69 -13.94
N ALA A 19 1.49 -11.07 -12.87
CA ALA A 19 1.11 -12.43 -12.56
C ALA A 19 -0.37 -12.66 -12.94
N PRO A 20 -0.77 -13.88 -13.34
CA PRO A 20 -2.18 -14.28 -13.37
C PRO A 20 -2.84 -14.04 -12.01
N TYR A 21 -4.17 -13.89 -12.00
CA TYR A 21 -4.90 -13.73 -10.75
C TYR A 21 -4.60 -14.87 -9.77
N ASP A 22 -4.21 -14.52 -8.54
CA ASP A 22 -3.99 -15.47 -7.46
C ASP A 22 -5.19 -15.47 -6.50
N PRO A 23 -5.92 -16.60 -6.35
CA PRO A 23 -7.04 -16.69 -5.42
C PRO A 23 -6.64 -16.51 -3.94
N ALA A 24 -5.34 -16.49 -3.61
CA ALA A 24 -4.87 -16.15 -2.27
C ALA A 24 -4.84 -14.64 -1.98
N TRP A 25 -4.93 -13.74 -2.97
CA TRP A 25 -4.86 -12.30 -2.74
C TRP A 25 -5.93 -11.77 -1.76
N PRO A 26 -7.22 -12.16 -1.84
CA PRO A 26 -8.20 -11.74 -0.84
C PRO A 26 -7.84 -12.15 0.60
N ARG A 27 -7.26 -13.35 0.76
CA ARG A 27 -6.81 -13.83 2.08
C ARG A 27 -5.58 -13.07 2.57
N GLN A 28 -4.65 -12.73 1.69
CA GLN A 28 -3.48 -11.90 2.04
C GLN A 28 -3.92 -10.52 2.51
N PHE A 29 -4.90 -9.91 1.81
CA PHE A 29 -5.56 -8.70 2.27
C PHE A 29 -6.19 -8.88 3.65
N ASP A 30 -6.97 -9.94 3.89
CA ASP A 30 -7.63 -10.15 5.19
C ASP A 30 -6.65 -10.27 6.36
N VAL A 31 -5.50 -10.93 6.16
CA VAL A 31 -4.43 -11.02 7.16
C VAL A 31 -3.89 -9.63 7.49
N GLU A 32 -3.60 -8.83 6.47
CA GLU A 32 -3.04 -7.50 6.67
C GLU A 32 -4.07 -6.51 7.23
N ARG A 33 -5.33 -6.62 6.80
CA ARG A 33 -6.46 -5.86 7.35
C ARG A 33 -6.62 -6.12 8.84
N ALA A 34 -6.55 -7.38 9.29
CA ALA A 34 -6.64 -7.73 10.70
C ALA A 34 -5.48 -7.10 11.50
N ARG A 35 -4.25 -7.20 10.98
CA ARG A 35 -3.07 -6.58 11.59
C ARG A 35 -3.21 -5.06 11.70
N LEU A 36 -3.66 -4.39 10.64
CA LEU A 36 -3.88 -2.94 10.62
C LEU A 36 -4.98 -2.52 11.61
N ALA A 37 -6.07 -3.29 11.72
CA ALA A 37 -7.14 -3.01 12.67
C ALA A 37 -6.70 -3.15 14.14
N GLU A 38 -5.79 -4.09 14.44
CA GLU A 38 -5.20 -4.24 15.77
C GLU A 38 -4.21 -3.11 16.09
N LEU A 39 -3.37 -2.72 15.13
CA LEU A 39 -2.37 -1.65 15.28
C LEU A 39 -3.00 -0.26 15.40
N ALA A 40 -4.10 -0.03 14.68
CA ALA A 40 -4.74 1.26 14.52
C ALA A 40 -6.26 1.12 14.57
N PRO A 41 -6.84 0.92 15.77
CA PRO A 41 -8.28 0.84 15.96
C PRO A 41 -9.03 2.13 15.57
N GLU A 42 -8.30 3.23 15.32
CA GLU A 42 -8.83 4.51 14.85
C GLU A 42 -9.27 4.49 13.37
N PHE A 43 -8.91 3.46 12.60
CA PHE A 43 -9.40 3.32 11.23
C PHE A 43 -10.92 3.11 11.18
N LEU A 44 -11.60 3.92 10.37
CA LEU A 44 -13.06 3.87 10.19
C LEU A 44 -13.49 2.79 9.21
N ALA A 45 -12.63 2.50 8.22
CA ALA A 45 -12.80 1.46 7.22
C ALA A 45 -11.43 1.03 6.69
N ILE A 46 -11.30 -0.22 6.25
CA ILE A 46 -10.08 -0.76 5.63
C ILE A 46 -10.53 -1.66 4.47
N GLU A 47 -10.20 -1.28 3.24
CA GLU A 47 -10.73 -1.89 2.02
C GLU A 47 -9.60 -2.37 1.09
N HIS A 48 -9.85 -3.49 0.40
CA HIS A 48 -8.96 -4.00 -0.65
C HIS A 48 -9.25 -3.27 -1.95
N ILE A 49 -8.27 -2.55 -2.48
CA ILE A 49 -8.38 -1.84 -3.74
C ILE A 49 -7.33 -2.35 -4.74
N GLY A 50 -7.30 -1.73 -5.93
CA GLY A 50 -6.35 -2.09 -6.98
C GLY A 50 -6.71 -3.38 -7.71
N SER A 51 -5.87 -3.77 -8.66
CA SER A 51 -6.16 -4.89 -9.56
C SER A 51 -6.19 -6.24 -8.83
N THR A 52 -5.46 -6.39 -7.72
CA THR A 52 -5.45 -7.63 -6.94
C THR A 52 -6.77 -7.88 -6.19
N ALA A 53 -7.63 -6.87 -6.07
CA ALA A 53 -8.98 -7.00 -5.52
C ALA A 53 -10.02 -7.52 -6.54
N ILE A 54 -9.65 -7.67 -7.82
CA ILE A 54 -10.58 -8.04 -8.90
C ILE A 54 -10.34 -9.50 -9.30
N PRO A 55 -11.27 -10.43 -8.97
CA PRO A 55 -11.15 -11.84 -9.36
C PRO A 55 -10.95 -12.02 -10.86
N GLY A 56 -9.92 -12.80 -11.23
CA GLY A 56 -9.60 -13.13 -12.61
C GLY A 56 -8.74 -12.09 -13.37
N LEU A 57 -8.40 -10.95 -12.75
CA LEU A 57 -7.55 -9.94 -13.36
C LEU A 57 -6.06 -10.20 -13.08
N ALA A 58 -5.24 -10.24 -14.14
CA ALA A 58 -3.78 -10.28 -13.99
C ALA A 58 -3.25 -8.94 -13.46
N ALA A 59 -2.29 -8.99 -12.52
CA ALA A 59 -1.83 -7.81 -11.80
C ALA A 59 -0.36 -7.97 -11.35
N LYS A 60 0.28 -6.85 -10.97
CA LYS A 60 1.50 -6.91 -10.14
C LYS A 60 1.09 -7.52 -8.79
N PRO A 61 1.84 -8.47 -8.21
CA PRO A 61 1.45 -9.16 -6.98
C PRO A 61 1.68 -8.28 -5.75
N ILE A 62 0.98 -7.15 -5.68
CA ILE A 62 0.99 -6.16 -4.60
C ILE A 62 -0.45 -5.97 -4.14
N ILE A 63 -0.68 -6.07 -2.82
CA ILE A 63 -1.98 -5.82 -2.21
C ILE A 63 -2.09 -4.33 -1.91
N ASP A 64 -3.01 -3.65 -2.58
CA ASP A 64 -3.30 -2.24 -2.32
C ASP A 64 -4.42 -2.12 -1.28
N ILE A 65 -4.16 -1.37 -0.22
CA ILE A 65 -5.10 -1.17 0.89
C ILE A 65 -5.39 0.32 1.02
N ILE A 66 -6.67 0.67 1.14
CA ILE A 66 -7.10 2.02 1.53
C ILE A 66 -7.76 1.95 2.91
N ALA A 67 -7.37 2.86 3.79
CA ALA A 67 -7.94 2.97 5.13
C ALA A 67 -8.49 4.38 5.37
N ALA A 68 -9.72 4.47 5.86
CA ALA A 68 -10.37 5.73 6.19
C ALA A 68 -10.01 6.14 7.63
N VAL A 69 -9.77 7.43 7.84
CA VAL A 69 -9.43 8.03 9.14
C VAL A 69 -10.40 9.16 9.47
N PRO A 70 -10.64 9.46 10.76
CA PRO A 70 -11.58 10.49 11.16
C PRO A 70 -11.09 11.92 10.85
N SER A 71 -9.77 12.13 10.79
CA SER A 71 -9.17 13.40 10.41
C SER A 71 -7.72 13.23 9.95
N MET A 72 -7.14 14.28 9.37
CA MET A 72 -5.74 14.27 8.94
C MET A 72 -4.76 14.24 10.13
N GLU A 73 -5.12 14.87 11.25
CA GLU A 73 -4.30 14.85 12.46
C GLU A 73 -4.17 13.43 13.02
N VAL A 74 -5.24 12.62 12.92
CA VAL A 74 -5.17 11.19 13.27
C VAL A 74 -4.29 10.44 12.27
N ALA A 75 -4.37 10.78 10.98
CA ALA A 75 -3.50 10.17 9.96
C ALA A 75 -2.01 10.37 10.29
N ASP A 76 -1.60 11.58 10.68
CA ASP A 76 -0.21 11.89 11.01
C ASP A 76 0.31 11.02 12.17
N VAL A 77 -0.49 10.85 13.23
CA VAL A 77 -0.15 9.97 14.36
C VAL A 77 -0.09 8.50 13.94
N LEU A 78 -1.00 8.07 13.07
CA LEU A 78 -1.02 6.69 12.57
C LEU A 78 0.18 6.38 11.67
N VAL A 79 0.66 7.34 10.86
CA VAL A 79 1.87 7.16 10.05
C VAL A 79 3.06 6.81 10.94
N GLU A 80 3.28 7.55 12.03
CA GLU A 80 4.36 7.26 12.99
C GLU A 80 4.20 5.86 13.60
N ARG A 81 2.99 5.50 14.02
CA ARG A 81 2.70 4.19 14.62
C ARG A 81 2.93 3.05 13.63
N LEU A 82 2.49 3.19 12.38
CA LEU A 82 2.72 2.21 11.33
C LEU A 82 4.22 2.07 11.05
N CYS A 83 4.96 3.17 10.95
CA CYS A 83 6.40 3.12 10.74
C CYS A 83 7.13 2.37 11.86
N ALA A 84 6.73 2.60 13.11
CA ALA A 84 7.25 1.87 14.27
C ALA A 84 6.95 0.35 14.24
N ASN A 85 5.99 -0.09 13.42
CA ASN A 85 5.56 -1.48 13.29
C ASN A 85 5.91 -2.12 11.93
N GLY A 86 6.93 -1.58 11.25
CA GLY A 86 7.53 -2.19 10.07
C GLY A 86 6.92 -1.78 8.73
N TYR A 87 6.07 -0.75 8.72
CA TYR A 87 5.71 -0.05 7.49
C TYR A 87 6.72 1.06 7.21
N ILE A 88 6.75 1.54 5.97
CA ILE A 88 7.55 2.70 5.56
C ILE A 88 6.70 3.59 4.68
N THR A 89 6.98 4.90 4.69
CA THR A 89 6.29 5.83 3.80
C THR A 89 6.72 5.60 2.36
N SER A 90 5.87 5.94 1.39
CA SER A 90 6.27 5.90 -0.02
C SER A 90 7.48 6.79 -0.30
N ALA A 91 7.64 7.89 0.43
CA ALA A 91 8.81 8.76 0.31
C ALA A 91 10.10 8.06 0.75
N ASP A 92 10.05 7.31 1.87
CA ASP A 92 11.19 6.56 2.38
C ASP A 92 11.49 5.31 1.53
N PHE A 93 10.44 4.61 1.08
CA PHE A 93 10.58 3.50 0.13
C PHE A 93 11.24 3.98 -1.16
N ASN A 94 10.74 5.04 -1.78
CA ASN A 94 11.33 5.58 -3.01
C ASN A 94 12.78 6.02 -2.79
N ARG A 95 13.10 6.65 -1.65
CA ARG A 95 14.49 7.00 -1.30
C ARG A 95 15.39 5.77 -1.15
N SER A 96 14.84 4.62 -0.77
CA SER A 96 15.59 3.36 -0.68
C SER A 96 15.92 2.75 -2.05
N LEU A 97 15.26 3.21 -3.12
CA LEU A 97 15.45 2.68 -4.48
C LEU A 97 16.59 3.36 -5.27
N GLY A 98 17.14 4.48 -4.79
CA GLY A 98 18.26 5.21 -5.41
C GLY A 98 17.86 6.54 -6.03
#